data_AF-A0A8T2I225-F1
#
_entry.id   AF-A0A8T2I225-F1
#
_cell.length_a   1.000
_cell.length_b   1.000
_cell.length_c   1.000
_cell.angle_alpha   90.00
_cell.angle_beta   90.00
_cell.angle_gamma   90.00
#
_symmetry.space_group_name_H-M   'P 1'
#
loop_
_entity.id
_entity.type
_entity.pdbx_description
1 polymer ?
#
loop_
_entity_poly.entity_id
_entity_poly.type
_entity_poly.pdbx_seq_one_letter_code
_entity_poly.pdbx_strand_id
1 'polypeptide(L)'
;MGYTYSTSKMHLSSYRTDNVRTRGQFPKLLTSNKVVNANPRRPRFGASRLRASLDEDSTNDPTEIERQKLMKLLESPSISGSELRELILDKFNREYDCRLTRRGKRMYLQIFWKFLGQRSFPLTEEEYQLQLDAVAEYLTMWGVADIVREGIKAAKYAPGHTIGGGARAFSIPLGVDVGENGRSNEWNSF
;
A
#
# COMPACT_ATOMS: atom_id res chain seq x y z
N MET A 1 -52.26 -13.77 -7.28
CA MET A 1 -51.06 -14.53 -7.70
C MET A 1 -50.07 -14.55 -6.55
N GLY A 2 -49.99 -15.66 -5.81
CA GLY A 2 -49.04 -15.84 -4.71
C GLY A 2 -47.80 -16.59 -5.19
N TYR A 3 -46.61 -16.13 -4.78
CA TYR A 3 -45.35 -16.82 -5.03
C TYR A 3 -44.87 -17.43 -3.71
N THR A 4 -44.82 -18.76 -3.65
CA THR A 4 -44.23 -19.51 -2.55
C THR A 4 -42.76 -19.76 -2.87
N TYR A 5 -41.85 -19.33 -1.97
CA TYR A 5 -40.42 -19.62 -2.10
C TYR A 5 -40.09 -20.91 -1.34
N SER A 6 -39.71 -21.95 -2.10
CA SER A 6 -39.21 -23.22 -1.61
C SER A 6 -37.77 -23.06 -1.12
N THR A 7 -37.52 -23.29 0.17
CA THR A 7 -36.18 -23.21 0.77
C THR A 7 -35.55 -24.60 0.80
N SER A 8 -34.63 -24.87 -0.12
CA SER A 8 -33.78 -26.06 -0.07
C SER A 8 -32.70 -25.90 1.00
N LYS A 9 -32.73 -26.79 1.99
CA LYS A 9 -31.71 -26.97 3.02
C LYS A 9 -30.41 -27.46 2.40
N MET A 10 -29.35 -26.66 2.47
CA MET A 10 -27.98 -27.09 2.18
C MET A 10 -27.34 -27.61 3.47
N HIS A 11 -26.88 -28.87 3.42
CA HIS A 11 -26.22 -29.61 4.48
C HIS A 11 -24.83 -29.01 4.79
N LEU A 12 -24.54 -28.76 6.08
CA LEU A 12 -23.18 -28.48 6.54
C LEU A 12 -22.37 -29.78 6.57
N SER A 13 -21.28 -29.84 5.81
CA SER A 13 -20.25 -30.88 5.94
C SER A 13 -19.16 -30.37 6.90
N SER A 14 -19.04 -31.04 8.03
CA SER A 14 -18.01 -30.84 9.05
C SER A 14 -16.71 -31.51 8.62
N TYR A 15 -15.66 -30.72 8.39
CA TYR A 15 -14.32 -31.27 8.22
C TYR A 15 -13.64 -31.44 9.57
N ARG A 16 -13.39 -32.72 9.83
CA ARG A 16 -12.77 -33.36 10.98
C ARG A 16 -11.32 -32.89 11.16
N THR A 17 -10.97 -32.63 12.41
CA THR A 17 -9.61 -32.37 12.90
C THR A 17 -8.76 -33.65 12.85
N ASP A 18 -7.51 -33.56 12.41
CA ASP A 18 -6.47 -34.52 12.78
C ASP A 18 -5.13 -33.81 13.04
N ASN A 19 -4.66 -33.95 14.27
CA ASN A 19 -3.35 -33.55 14.79
C ASN A 19 -2.29 -34.53 14.30
N VAL A 20 -1.15 -34.05 13.79
CA VAL A 20 0.11 -34.81 13.86
C VAL A 20 1.25 -33.89 14.29
N ARG A 21 1.82 -34.26 15.44
CA ARG A 21 2.95 -33.68 16.14
C ARG A 21 4.22 -34.38 15.67
N THR A 22 5.13 -33.69 15.00
CA THR A 22 6.49 -34.17 14.77
C THR A 22 7.50 -33.19 15.34
N ARG A 23 8.13 -33.60 16.44
CA ARG A 23 9.33 -32.99 17.02
C ARG A 23 10.52 -33.38 16.14
N GLY A 24 11.09 -32.41 15.43
CA GLY A 24 12.36 -32.55 14.70
C GLY A 24 13.43 -31.68 15.34
N GLN A 25 14.28 -32.31 16.16
CA GLN A 25 15.52 -31.75 16.72
C GLN A 25 16.52 -31.45 15.59
N PHE A 26 17.03 -30.22 15.52
CA PHE A 26 18.21 -29.90 14.72
C PHE A 26 19.46 -29.84 15.63
N PRO A 27 20.53 -30.60 15.34
CA PRO A 27 21.77 -30.55 16.11
C PRO A 27 22.58 -29.28 15.81
N LYS A 28 23.08 -28.64 16.86
CA LYS A 28 24.03 -27.53 16.82
C LYS A 28 25.43 -28.09 16.53
N LEU A 29 26.08 -27.64 15.47
CA LEU A 29 27.50 -27.88 15.25
C LEU A 29 28.31 -26.68 15.76
N LEU A 30 29.03 -26.93 16.86
CA LEU A 30 30.19 -26.14 17.28
C LEU A 30 31.32 -26.41 16.28
N THR A 31 31.85 -25.37 15.65
CA THR A 31 33.18 -25.43 15.03
C THR A 31 34.12 -24.50 15.79
N SER A 32 34.94 -25.14 16.63
CA SER A 32 36.09 -24.57 17.32
C SER A 32 37.22 -24.40 16.30
N ASN A 33 37.65 -23.17 16.04
CA ASN A 33 38.87 -22.90 15.28
C ASN A 33 39.94 -22.33 16.21
N LYS A 34 40.90 -23.19 16.49
CA LYS A 34 42.13 -22.99 17.26
C LYS A 34 43.03 -22.00 16.51
N VAL A 35 43.19 -20.79 17.03
CA VAL A 35 44.17 -19.81 16.52
C VAL A 35 45.55 -20.20 17.04
N VAL A 36 46.35 -20.82 16.19
CA VAL A 36 47.80 -21.02 16.37
C VAL A 36 48.52 -19.79 15.81
N ASN A 37 48.95 -18.89 16.68
CA ASN A 37 49.82 -17.78 16.31
C ASN A 37 51.29 -18.23 16.41
N ALA A 38 51.87 -18.63 15.29
CA ALA A 38 53.32 -18.77 15.13
C ALA A 38 53.79 -17.71 14.14
N ASN A 39 54.57 -16.75 14.65
CA ASN A 39 55.18 -15.66 13.90
C ASN A 39 56.59 -16.09 13.42
N PRO A 40 56.89 -15.98 12.12
CA PRO A 40 58.26 -15.80 11.69
C PRO A 40 58.44 -14.54 10.82
N ARG A 41 59.14 -13.58 11.42
CA ARG A 41 60.20 -12.70 10.86
C ARG A 41 60.19 -12.46 9.34
N ARG A 42 59.84 -11.23 8.97
CA ARG A 42 60.06 -10.63 7.64
C ARG A 42 61.55 -10.55 7.26
N PRO A 43 61.89 -10.77 5.98
CA PRO A 43 62.92 -10.01 5.31
C PRO A 43 62.29 -8.93 4.42
N ARG A 44 62.93 -7.74 4.44
CA ARG A 44 62.63 -6.58 3.61
C ARG A 44 63.38 -6.71 2.30
N PHE A 45 62.72 -6.75 1.14
CA PHE A 45 63.31 -6.31 -0.14
C PHE A 45 62.22 -6.03 -1.19
N GLY A 46 62.41 -4.95 -1.96
CA GLY A 46 61.84 -4.81 -3.30
C GLY A 46 60.64 -3.88 -3.42
N ALA A 47 60.92 -2.63 -3.79
CA ALA A 47 59.93 -1.72 -4.34
C ALA A 47 59.34 -2.30 -5.63
N SER A 48 58.01 -2.40 -5.70
CA SER A 48 57.27 -2.55 -6.95
C SER A 48 55.97 -1.79 -6.76
N ARG A 49 55.95 -0.61 -7.39
CA ARG A 49 54.83 0.29 -7.64
C ARG A 49 53.49 -0.44 -7.58
N LEU A 50 52.76 -0.27 -6.48
CA LEU A 50 51.35 -0.64 -6.37
C LEU A 50 50.59 0.18 -7.42
N ARG A 51 50.35 -0.42 -8.57
CA ARG A 51 49.22 -0.03 -9.41
C ARG A 51 48.02 -0.49 -8.61
N ALA A 52 47.37 0.44 -7.89
CA ALA A 52 46.13 0.17 -7.21
C ALA A 52 45.12 -0.27 -8.28
N SER A 53 44.91 -1.59 -8.38
CA SER A 53 43.67 -2.11 -8.91
C SER A 53 42.59 -1.64 -7.94
N LEU A 54 41.86 -0.62 -8.35
CA LEU A 54 40.53 -0.35 -7.82
C LEU A 54 39.71 -1.58 -8.21
N ASP A 55 39.75 -2.60 -7.36
CA ASP A 55 38.79 -3.69 -7.43
C ASP A 55 37.46 -3.08 -6.97
N GLU A 56 36.72 -2.55 -7.94
CA GLU A 56 35.31 -2.16 -7.82
C GLU A 56 34.48 -3.41 -7.50
N ASP A 57 34.34 -3.73 -6.22
CA ASP A 57 33.33 -4.68 -5.74
C ASP A 57 32.67 -4.10 -4.47
N SER A 58 32.17 -2.87 -4.60
CA SER A 58 31.26 -2.24 -3.64
C SER A 58 29.83 -2.46 -4.14
N THR A 59 29.22 -3.58 -3.76
CA THR A 59 27.79 -3.80 -4.01
C THR A 59 26.94 -3.68 -2.76
N ASN A 60 27.50 -3.42 -1.57
CA ASN A 60 26.74 -3.33 -0.32
C ASN A 60 27.48 -2.54 0.78
N ASP A 61 27.78 -1.26 0.52
CA ASP A 61 28.16 -0.36 1.61
C ASP A 61 26.93 -0.07 2.50
N PRO A 62 26.96 -0.36 3.81
CA PRO A 62 25.80 -0.16 4.70
C PRO A 62 25.34 1.29 4.77
N THR A 63 26.26 2.23 4.51
CA THR A 63 26.00 3.67 4.40
C THR A 63 25.19 4.02 3.16
N GLU A 64 25.34 3.29 2.05
CA GLU A 64 24.59 3.50 0.82
C GLU A 64 23.16 2.97 0.96
N ILE A 65 22.95 1.84 1.64
CA ILE A 65 21.61 1.34 1.99
C ILE A 65 20.87 2.35 2.88
N GLU A 66 21.55 2.91 3.88
CA GLU A 66 20.98 3.92 4.76
C GLU A 66 20.67 5.22 4.01
N ARG A 67 21.57 5.66 3.14
CA ARG A 67 21.35 6.80 2.25
C ARG A 67 20.15 6.58 1.32
N GLN A 68 20.01 5.40 0.71
CA GLN A 68 18.87 5.07 -0.14
C GLN A 68 17.56 5.07 0.65
N LYS A 69 17.57 4.55 1.88
CA LYS A 69 16.40 4.60 2.77
C LYS A 69 16.03 6.04 3.13
N LEU A 70 17.01 6.90 3.41
CA LEU A 70 16.80 8.32 3.69
C LEU A 70 16.27 9.06 2.45
N MET A 71 16.81 8.79 1.26
CA MET A 71 16.32 9.37 0.01
C MET A 71 14.86 8.97 -0.24
N LYS A 72 14.52 7.70 -0.02
CA LYS A 72 13.14 7.21 -0.12
C LYS A 72 12.19 7.81 0.91
N LEU A 73 12.67 8.16 2.10
CA LEU A 73 11.86 8.86 3.12
C LEU A 73 11.68 10.35 2.81
N LEU A 74 12.66 10.96 2.13
CA LEU A 74 12.58 12.35 1.71
C LEU A 74 11.65 12.53 0.51
N GLU A 75 11.57 11.51 -0.35
CA GLU A 75 10.64 11.46 -1.47
C GLU A 75 9.22 11.34 -0.93
N SER A 76 8.48 12.44 -0.99
CA SER A 76 7.09 12.48 -0.53
C SER A 76 6.26 11.53 -1.38
N PRO A 77 5.40 10.69 -0.78
CA PRO A 77 4.57 9.78 -1.55
C PRO A 77 3.55 10.61 -2.35
N SER A 78 3.83 10.79 -3.64
CA SER A 78 2.95 11.43 -4.61
C SER A 78 2.14 10.39 -5.36
N ILE A 79 0.91 10.72 -5.72
CA ILE A 79 0.04 9.90 -6.57
C ILE A 79 -0.46 10.75 -7.74
N SER A 80 -0.48 10.18 -8.94
CA SER A 80 -1.08 10.80 -10.13
C SER A 80 -2.51 10.32 -10.35
N GLY A 81 -3.34 11.07 -11.09
CA GLY A 81 -4.70 10.64 -11.38
C GLY A 81 -4.73 9.41 -12.31
N SER A 82 -3.78 9.29 -13.24
CA SER A 82 -3.60 8.08 -14.06
C SER A 82 -3.23 6.86 -13.19
N GLU A 83 -2.31 7.01 -12.23
CA GLU A 83 -1.99 5.94 -11.28
C GLU A 83 -3.22 5.56 -10.44
N LEU A 84 -3.99 6.55 -9.98
CA LEU A 84 -5.22 6.29 -9.22
C LEU A 84 -6.25 5.51 -10.06
N ARG A 85 -6.42 5.86 -11.33
CA ARG A 85 -7.27 5.13 -12.28
C ARG A 85 -6.83 3.69 -12.43
N GLU A 86 -5.53 3.46 -12.66
CA GLU A 86 -4.95 2.13 -12.82
C GLU A 86 -5.14 1.27 -11.56
N LEU A 87 -4.92 1.83 -10.37
CA LEU A 87 -5.11 1.11 -9.11
C LEU A 87 -6.55 0.63 -8.92
N ILE A 88 -7.52 1.45 -9.31
CA ILE A 88 -8.95 1.12 -9.22
C ILE A 88 -9.32 0.07 -10.28
N LEU A 89 -8.82 0.24 -11.51
CA LEU A 89 -9.03 -0.68 -12.61
C LEU A 89 -8.47 -2.06 -12.28
N ASP A 90 -7.23 -2.15 -11.79
CA ASP A 90 -6.58 -3.40 -11.39
C ASP A 90 -7.34 -4.07 -10.24
N LYS A 91 -7.76 -3.29 -9.23
CA LYS A 91 -8.42 -3.85 -8.05
C LYS A 91 -9.85 -4.32 -8.31
N PHE A 92 -10.63 -3.56 -9.08
CA PHE A 92 -12.07 -3.78 -9.21
C PHE A 92 -12.55 -4.08 -10.64
N ASN A 93 -11.63 -4.13 -11.62
CA ASN A 93 -11.90 -4.35 -13.05
C ASN A 93 -12.85 -3.32 -13.69
N ARG A 94 -12.98 -2.13 -13.09
CA ARG A 94 -13.79 -1.00 -13.59
C ARG A 94 -13.22 0.33 -13.14
N GLU A 95 -13.46 1.37 -13.92
CA GLU A 95 -12.99 2.73 -13.68
C GLU A 95 -14.04 3.53 -12.90
N TYR A 96 -14.07 3.31 -11.60
CA TYR A 96 -15.05 3.93 -10.71
C TYR A 96 -14.80 5.43 -10.47
N ASP A 97 -15.89 6.17 -10.20
CA ASP A 97 -15.84 7.57 -9.78
C ASP A 97 -15.27 7.69 -8.36
N CYS A 98 -14.36 8.65 -8.15
CA CYS A 98 -13.69 8.91 -6.89
C CYS A 98 -13.92 10.34 -6.43
N ARG A 99 -14.32 10.52 -5.18
CA ARG A 99 -14.55 11.85 -4.58
C ARG A 99 -14.02 11.94 -3.18
N LEU A 100 -13.60 13.14 -2.80
CA LEU A 100 -13.25 13.47 -1.44
C LEU A 100 -14.51 13.90 -0.68
N THR A 101 -14.68 13.40 0.54
CA THR A 101 -15.82 13.76 1.38
C THR A 101 -15.38 13.94 2.82
N ARG A 102 -15.87 14.99 3.46
CA ARG A 102 -15.70 15.24 4.88
C ARG A 102 -16.84 14.58 5.66
N ARG A 103 -16.52 13.85 6.73
CA ARG A 103 -17.50 13.38 7.73
C ARG A 103 -17.03 13.83 9.11
N GLY A 104 -17.73 14.80 9.69
CA GLY A 104 -17.32 15.44 10.93
C GLY A 104 -15.98 16.14 10.79
N LYS A 105 -14.97 15.69 11.55
CA LYS A 105 -13.61 16.24 11.52
C LYS A 105 -12.66 15.53 10.56
N ARG A 106 -13.08 14.40 9.97
CA ARG A 106 -12.19 13.52 9.19
C ARG A 106 -12.48 13.58 7.69
N MET A 107 -11.42 13.46 6.89
CA MET A 107 -11.53 13.31 5.43
C MET A 107 -11.52 11.85 5.00
N TYR A 108 -12.28 11.58 3.96
CA TYR A 108 -12.42 10.26 3.35
C TYR A 108 -12.32 10.37 1.82
N LEU A 109 -11.69 9.38 1.20
CA LEU A 109 -11.80 9.12 -0.22
C LEU A 109 -12.93 8.10 -0.43
N GLN A 110 -13.97 8.51 -1.16
CA GLN A 110 -15.09 7.66 -1.53
C GLN A 110 -14.97 7.21 -2.98
N ILE A 111 -14.97 5.90 -3.19
CA ILE A 111 -15.06 5.25 -4.49
C ILE A 111 -16.51 4.83 -4.68
N PHE A 112 -17.21 5.47 -5.61
CA PHE A 112 -18.62 5.24 -5.92
C PHE A 112 -18.79 4.03 -6.84
N TRP A 113 -20.04 3.57 -6.98
CA TRP A 113 -20.39 2.44 -7.85
C TRP A 113 -20.59 2.84 -9.32
N LYS A 114 -20.64 4.14 -9.62
CA LYS A 114 -20.72 4.65 -11.00
C LYS A 114 -19.33 4.54 -11.62
N PHE A 115 -19.26 4.09 -12.87
CA PHE A 115 -18.00 3.90 -13.59
C PHE A 115 -18.11 4.37 -15.04
N LEU A 116 -16.96 4.66 -15.62
CA LEU A 116 -16.81 5.13 -16.99
C LEU A 116 -17.27 4.05 -17.99
N GLY A 117 -18.06 4.44 -19.00
CA GLY A 117 -18.69 3.51 -19.94
C GLY A 117 -20.10 3.05 -19.54
N GLN A 118 -20.60 3.42 -18.35
CA GLN A 118 -22.03 3.29 -18.04
C GLN A 118 -22.83 4.36 -18.82
N ARG A 119 -23.95 3.97 -19.46
CA ARG A 119 -24.78 4.88 -20.29
C ARG A 119 -25.22 6.17 -19.59
N SER A 120 -25.33 6.16 -18.26
CA SER A 120 -25.75 7.29 -17.42
C SER A 120 -24.63 7.86 -16.56
N PHE A 121 -23.37 7.66 -16.96
CA PHE A 121 -22.24 8.30 -16.30
C PHE A 121 -22.26 9.82 -16.55
N PRO A 122 -22.13 10.67 -15.52
CA PRO A 122 -22.35 12.11 -15.66
C PRO A 122 -21.19 12.86 -16.33
N LEU A 123 -20.05 12.21 -16.54
CA LEU A 123 -18.83 12.84 -17.05
C LEU A 123 -18.37 12.16 -18.33
N THR A 124 -17.69 12.92 -19.17
CA THR A 124 -16.91 12.39 -20.29
C THR A 124 -15.59 11.77 -19.81
N GLU A 125 -14.89 11.07 -20.70
CA GLU A 125 -13.57 10.49 -20.44
C GLU A 125 -12.56 11.55 -19.96
N GLU A 126 -12.53 12.70 -20.64
CA GLU A 126 -11.60 13.80 -20.35
C GLU A 126 -11.92 14.44 -18.99
N GLU A 127 -13.19 14.70 -18.71
CA GLU A 127 -13.64 15.26 -17.42
C GLU A 127 -13.39 14.29 -16.27
N TYR A 128 -13.55 12.97 -16.50
CA TYR A 128 -13.24 11.95 -15.52
C TYR A 128 -11.75 11.96 -15.16
N GLN A 129 -10.86 12.01 -16.16
CA GLN A 129 -9.43 12.08 -15.92
C GLN A 129 -9.04 13.37 -15.17
N LEU A 130 -9.58 14.52 -15.56
CA LEU A 130 -9.36 15.79 -14.86
C LEU A 130 -9.83 15.73 -13.40
N GLN A 131 -10.97 15.10 -13.12
CA GLN A 131 -11.44 14.92 -11.76
C GLN A 131 -10.48 14.03 -10.95
N LEU A 132 -10.00 12.93 -11.53
CA LEU A 132 -9.04 12.06 -10.86
C LEU A 132 -7.71 12.78 -10.59
N ASP A 133 -7.22 13.56 -11.54
CA ASP A 133 -5.99 14.35 -11.38
C ASP A 133 -6.16 15.37 -10.24
N ALA A 134 -7.28 16.08 -10.18
CA ALA A 134 -7.57 16.99 -9.08
C ALA A 134 -7.63 16.26 -7.73
N VAL A 135 -8.28 15.09 -7.65
CA VAL A 135 -8.31 14.28 -6.42
C VAL A 135 -6.90 13.84 -6.04
N ALA A 136 -6.10 13.38 -7.00
CA ALA A 136 -4.73 12.93 -6.77
C ALA A 136 -3.80 14.07 -6.30
N GLU A 137 -4.00 15.28 -6.81
CA GLU A 137 -3.31 16.48 -6.34
C GLU A 137 -3.59 16.75 -4.85
N TYR A 138 -4.86 16.70 -4.42
CA TYR A 138 -5.20 16.85 -2.99
C TYR A 138 -4.60 15.74 -2.12
N LEU A 139 -4.62 14.48 -2.60
CA LEU A 139 -4.03 13.35 -1.87
C LEU A 139 -2.52 13.50 -1.71
N THR A 140 -1.84 14.00 -2.75
CA THR A 140 -0.41 14.30 -2.73
C THR A 140 -0.10 15.46 -1.78
N MET A 141 -0.89 16.54 -1.84
CA MET A 141 -0.74 17.70 -0.95
C MET A 141 -0.91 17.33 0.52
N TRP A 142 -1.79 16.38 0.84
CA TRP A 142 -1.97 15.89 2.21
C TRP A 142 -0.97 14.81 2.62
N GLY A 143 -0.14 14.30 1.70
CA GLY A 143 0.83 13.23 1.98
C GLY A 143 0.18 11.89 2.31
N VAL A 144 -1.02 11.62 1.79
CA VAL A 144 -1.82 10.42 2.11
C VAL A 144 -1.85 9.38 0.99
N ALA A 145 -0.99 9.53 -0.03
CA ALA A 145 -0.97 8.64 -1.19
C ALA A 145 -0.77 7.15 -0.81
N ASP A 146 0.13 6.84 0.12
CA ASP A 146 0.38 5.47 0.55
C ASP A 146 -0.83 4.85 1.26
N ILE A 147 -1.51 5.64 2.11
CA ILE A 147 -2.75 5.22 2.77
C ILE A 147 -3.82 4.86 1.74
N VAL A 148 -3.91 5.61 0.65
CA VAL A 148 -4.86 5.32 -0.44
C VAL A 148 -4.47 4.05 -1.20
N ARG A 149 -3.19 3.88 -1.57
CA ARG A 149 -2.70 2.67 -2.23
C ARG A 149 -3.00 1.42 -1.40
N GLU A 150 -2.68 1.46 -0.11
CA GLU A 150 -2.95 0.37 0.83
C GLU A 150 -4.46 0.16 1.02
N GLY A 151 -5.22 1.25 1.17
CA GLY A 151 -6.67 1.21 1.34
C GLY A 151 -7.40 0.55 0.16
N ILE A 152 -6.99 0.85 -1.07
CA ILE A 152 -7.53 0.21 -2.28
C ILE A 152 -7.15 -1.27 -2.31
N LYS A 153 -5.88 -1.61 -2.07
CA LYS A 153 -5.40 -3.00 -2.05
C LYS A 153 -6.12 -3.84 -0.98
N ALA A 154 -6.39 -3.25 0.20
CA ALA A 154 -7.08 -3.87 1.31
C ALA A 154 -8.61 -4.00 1.11
N ALA A 155 -9.18 -3.42 0.05
CA ALA A 155 -10.62 -3.48 -0.19
C ALA A 155 -11.09 -4.94 -0.37
N LYS A 156 -12.11 -5.32 0.42
CA LYS A 156 -12.68 -6.69 0.43
C LYS A 156 -13.82 -6.87 -0.58
N TYR A 157 -14.51 -5.78 -0.92
CA TYR A 157 -15.67 -5.77 -1.79
C TYR A 157 -15.60 -4.55 -2.71
N ALA A 158 -16.08 -4.72 -3.94
CA ALA A 158 -16.23 -3.62 -4.89
C ALA A 158 -17.39 -2.69 -4.49
N PRO A 159 -17.34 -1.40 -4.86
CA PRO A 159 -18.48 -0.50 -4.71
C PRO A 159 -19.64 -0.97 -5.60
N GLY A 160 -20.87 -0.93 -5.08
CA GLY A 160 -22.03 -1.49 -5.78
C GLY A 160 -23.31 -1.50 -4.98
N HIS A 161 -24.29 -2.28 -5.47
CA HIS A 161 -25.53 -2.51 -4.75
C HIS A 161 -25.35 -3.64 -3.73
N THR A 162 -25.82 -3.39 -2.52
CA THR A 162 -25.89 -4.39 -1.46
C THR A 162 -27.03 -5.37 -1.73
N ILE A 163 -27.01 -6.50 -1.03
CA ILE A 163 -28.06 -7.54 -1.11
C ILE A 163 -29.46 -6.98 -0.78
N GLY A 164 -29.54 -5.87 -0.02
CA GLY A 164 -30.79 -5.17 0.31
C GLY A 164 -31.18 -4.04 -0.65
N GLY A 165 -30.58 -3.94 -1.83
CA GLY A 165 -30.89 -2.91 -2.83
C GLY A 165 -30.33 -1.52 -2.55
N GLY A 166 -29.72 -1.30 -1.38
CA GLY A 166 -29.02 -0.06 -1.05
C GLY A 166 -27.69 0.04 -1.78
N ALA A 167 -27.30 1.23 -2.22
CA ALA A 167 -26.03 1.46 -2.86
C ALA A 167 -24.92 1.77 -1.84
N ARG A 168 -23.74 1.15 -2.00
CA ARG A 168 -22.61 1.23 -1.07
C ARG A 168 -21.37 1.71 -1.81
N ALA A 169 -20.84 2.85 -1.37
CA ALA A 169 -19.51 3.32 -1.75
C ALA A 169 -18.43 2.65 -0.88
N PHE A 170 -17.23 2.49 -1.42
CA PHE A 170 -16.05 2.13 -0.65
C PHE A 170 -15.40 3.41 -0.11
N SER A 171 -15.15 3.47 1.20
CA SER A 171 -14.69 4.70 1.87
C SER A 171 -13.36 4.44 2.57
N ILE A 172 -12.31 5.13 2.13
CA ILE A 172 -10.96 5.05 2.71
C ILE A 172 -10.76 6.24 3.65
N PRO A 173 -10.49 6.02 4.95
CA PRO A 173 -10.15 7.10 5.86
C PRO A 173 -8.75 7.64 5.56
N LEU A 174 -8.62 8.95 5.34
CA LEU A 174 -7.35 9.56 4.93
C LEU A 174 -6.44 9.98 6.09
N GLY A 175 -6.91 9.92 7.34
CA GLY A 175 -6.12 10.34 8.50
C GLY A 175 -5.95 11.87 8.65
N VAL A 176 -6.49 12.66 7.72
CA VAL A 176 -6.48 14.14 7.80
C VAL A 176 -7.58 14.64 8.75
N ASP A 177 -7.19 15.46 9.73
CA ASP A 177 -8.10 16.16 10.64
C ASP A 177 -8.26 17.63 10.21
N VAL A 178 -9.51 18.07 10.06
CA VAL A 178 -9.90 19.42 9.62
C VAL A 178 -10.46 20.25 10.80
N GLY A 179 -10.51 19.69 12.02
CA GLY A 179 -11.44 20.16 13.06
C GLY A 179 -10.86 20.85 14.30
N GLU A 180 -9.56 20.82 14.56
CA GLU A 180 -9.02 21.34 15.84
C GLU A 180 -8.12 22.58 15.67
N ASN A 181 -7.22 22.58 14.69
CA ASN A 181 -6.29 23.69 14.43
C ASN A 181 -6.60 24.47 13.14
N GLY A 182 -7.81 24.30 12.59
CA GLY A 182 -8.23 24.99 11.38
C GLY A 182 -8.56 26.46 11.65
N ARG A 183 -8.10 27.38 10.78
CA ARG A 183 -8.48 28.81 10.77
C ARG A 183 -10.00 29.02 10.91
N SER A 184 -10.81 28.13 10.35
CA SER A 184 -12.28 28.18 10.45
C SER A 184 -12.83 28.18 11.89
N ASN A 185 -12.08 27.66 12.87
CA ASN A 185 -12.49 27.66 14.27
C ASN A 185 -12.42 29.06 14.91
N GLU A 186 -11.64 29.98 14.33
CA GLU A 186 -11.50 31.36 14.84
C GLU A 186 -12.77 32.21 14.63
N TRP A 187 -13.63 31.84 13.67
CA TRP A 187 -14.88 32.54 13.35
C TRP A 187 -16.13 31.92 13.98
N ASN A 188 -16.01 30.72 14.58
CA ASN A 188 -17.15 30.00 15.18
C ASN A 188 -17.37 30.34 16.67
N SER A 189 -16.72 31.39 17.20
CA SER A 189 -16.79 31.79 18.61
C SER A 189 -17.58 33.08 18.89
N PHE A 190 -18.42 33.51 17.94
CA PHE A 190 -19.36 34.63 18.12
C PHE A 190 -20.77 34.15 18.46
#